data_AF-A0A8T4XCR9-F1
#
_entry.id   AF-A0A8T4XCR9-F1
#
_cell.length_a   1.000
_cell.length_b   1.000
_cell.length_c   1.000
_cell.angle_alpha   90.00
_cell.angle_beta   90.00
_cell.angle_gamma   90.00
#
_symmetry.space_group_name_H-M   'P 1'
#
loop_
_entity.id
_entity.type
_entity.pdbx_description
1 polymer ?
#
loop_
_entity_poly.entity_id
_entity_poly.type
_entity_poly.pdbx_seq_one_letter_code
_entity_poly.pdbx_strand_id
1 'polypeptide(L)'
;MNKISIEERARRYLLKTERVLKEIRVVENPTLIDGSRVLRVIEEANRYFEDAKYYFERKEYEVSLVSISYCEGLLDALRMLKLAEFEW
;
A
#
# COMPACT_ATOMS: atom_id res chain seq x y z
N MET A 1 -4.75 -17.73 22.19
CA MET A 1 -3.84 -17.34 21.08
C MET A 1 -2.93 -16.23 21.58
N ASN A 2 -1.61 -16.44 21.63
CA ASN A 2 -0.67 -15.37 21.95
C ASN A 2 -0.72 -14.33 20.82
N LYS A 3 -1.22 -13.12 21.11
CA LYS A 3 -1.14 -11.99 20.18
C LYS A 3 0.33 -11.58 20.05
N ILE A 4 0.85 -11.59 18.83
CA ILE A 4 2.16 -11.03 18.51
C ILE A 4 2.10 -9.52 18.80
N SER A 5 3.14 -8.96 19.45
CA SER A 5 3.21 -7.52 19.72
C SER A 5 3.31 -6.72 18.42
N ILE A 6 2.92 -5.44 18.47
CA ILE A 6 3.04 -4.56 17.30
C ILE A 6 4.50 -4.37 16.88
N GLU A 7 5.42 -4.34 17.85
CA GLU A 7 6.86 -4.30 17.62
C GLU A 7 7.35 -5.52 16.82
N GLU A 8 6.96 -6.73 17.25
CA GLU A 8 7.37 -7.95 16.55
C GLU A 8 6.74 -8.05 15.15
N ARG A 9 5.51 -7.55 14.97
CA ARG A 9 4.91 -7.41 13.64
C ARG A 9 5.72 -6.44 12.77
N ALA A 10 6.01 -5.25 13.27
CA ALA A 10 6.79 -4.23 12.55
C ALA A 10 8.18 -4.76 12.18
N ARG A 11 8.88 -5.42 13.12
CA ARG A 11 10.18 -6.05 12.88
C ARG A 11 10.12 -7.07 11.74
N ARG A 12 9.09 -7.91 11.69
CA ARG A 12 8.90 -8.89 10.59
C ARG A 12 8.68 -8.20 9.24
N TYR A 13 7.89 -7.13 9.19
CA TYR A 13 7.72 -6.37 7.96
C TYR A 13 9.02 -5.69 7.52
N LEU A 14 9.76 -5.06 8.44
CA LEU A 14 11.06 -4.44 8.14
C LEU A 14 12.05 -5.44 7.54
N LEU A 15 12.22 -6.61 8.17
CA LEU A 15 13.15 -7.64 7.68
C LEU A 15 12.75 -8.19 6.30
N LYS A 16 11.45 -8.43 6.08
CA LYS A 16 10.94 -8.90 4.79
C LYS A 16 11.12 -7.85 3.70
N THR A 17 10.78 -6.59 3.99
CA THR A 17 10.90 -5.48 3.04
C THR A 17 12.36 -5.17 2.73
N GLU A 18 13.25 -5.18 3.72
CA GLU A 18 14.69 -5.00 3.52
C GLU A 18 15.24 -6.04 2.54
N ARG A 19 14.82 -7.31 2.69
CA ARG A 19 15.22 -8.38 1.77
C ARG A 19 14.72 -8.11 0.35
N VAL A 20 13.45 -7.74 0.19
CA VAL A 20 12.89 -7.39 -1.12
C VAL A 20 13.67 -6.24 -1.74
N LEU A 21 13.95 -5.17 -1.00
CA LEU A 21 14.68 -4.00 -1.51
C LEU A 21 16.12 -4.33 -1.93
N LYS A 22 16.77 -5.30 -1.30
CA LYS A 22 18.10 -5.78 -1.70
C LYS A 22 18.07 -6.64 -2.96
N GLU A 23 17.00 -7.40 -3.17
CA GLU A 23 16.88 -8.40 -4.23
C GLU A 23 16.09 -7.91 -5.46
N ILE A 24 15.39 -6.78 -5.34
CA ILE A 24 14.48 -6.28 -6.38
C ILE A 24 15.23 -6.01 -7.69
N ARG A 25 14.60 -6.42 -8.80
CA ARG A 25 15.08 -6.15 -10.15
C ARG A 25 13.97 -5.45 -10.93
N VAL A 26 14.35 -4.42 -11.68
CA VAL A 26 13.43 -3.78 -12.62
C VAL A 26 13.23 -4.73 -13.80
N VAL A 27 11.98 -4.98 -14.18
CA VAL A 27 11.66 -5.79 -15.35
C VAL A 27 12.05 -5.01 -16.60
N GLU A 28 12.99 -5.55 -17.38
CA GLU A 28 13.34 -5.01 -18.69
C GLU A 28 12.20 -5.26 -19.69
N ASN A 29 11.80 -4.23 -20.45
CA ASN A 29 10.63 -4.25 -21.34
C ASN A 29 9.32 -4.63 -20.61
N PRO A 30 8.86 -3.81 -19.65
CA PRO A 30 7.63 -4.10 -18.94
C PRO A 30 6.47 -4.28 -19.93
N THR A 31 5.61 -5.27 -19.67
CA THR A 31 4.36 -5.41 -20.42
C THR A 31 3.63 -4.07 -20.42
N LEU A 32 3.06 -3.68 -21.57
CA LEU A 32 2.29 -2.45 -21.70
C LEU A 32 1.29 -2.36 -20.53
N ILE A 33 1.43 -1.33 -19.69
CA ILE A 33 0.47 -1.09 -18.61
C ILE A 33 -0.78 -0.52 -19.28
N ASP A 34 -1.81 -1.35 -19.41
CA ASP A 34 -3.11 -0.91 -19.89
C ASP A 34 -3.94 -0.26 -18.78
N GLY A 35 -5.02 0.45 -19.17
CA GLY A 35 -5.92 1.12 -18.23
C GLY A 35 -6.59 0.17 -17.23
N SER A 36 -6.81 -1.10 -17.57
CA SER A 36 -7.43 -2.06 -16.63
C SER A 36 -6.51 -2.38 -15.46
N ARG A 37 -5.19 -2.41 -15.68
CA ARG A 37 -4.20 -2.59 -14.61
C ARG A 37 -4.17 -1.38 -13.68
N VAL A 38 -4.23 -0.18 -14.24
CA VAL A 38 -4.29 1.07 -13.45
C VAL A 38 -5.57 1.11 -12.62
N LEU A 39 -6.73 0.81 -13.23
CA LEU A 39 -8.03 0.79 -12.52
C LEU A 39 -8.03 -0.20 -11.36
N ARG A 40 -7.43 -1.40 -11.51
CA ARG A 40 -7.30 -2.35 -10.40
C ARG A 40 -6.49 -1.80 -9.22
N VAL A 41 -5.42 -1.05 -9.48
CA VAL A 41 -4.65 -0.42 -8.39
C VAL A 41 -5.47 0.67 -7.70
N ILE A 42 -6.25 1.45 -8.46
CA ILE A 42 -7.18 2.45 -7.90
C ILE A 42 -8.27 1.77 -7.06
N GLU A 43 -8.83 0.65 -7.51
CA GLU A 43 -9.81 -0.13 -6.76
C GLU A 43 -9.24 -0.69 -5.45
N GLU A 44 -7.97 -1.13 -5.45
CA GLU A 44 -7.29 -1.53 -4.21
C GLU A 44 -7.07 -0.32 -3.28
N ALA A 45 -6.60 0.82 -3.81
CA ALA A 45 -6.46 2.04 -3.01
C ALA A 45 -7.79 2.45 -2.36
N ASN A 46 -8.89 2.40 -3.11
CA ASN A 46 -10.23 2.69 -2.58
C ASN A 46 -10.65 1.70 -1.48
N ARG A 47 -10.32 0.41 -1.60
CA ARG A 47 -10.58 -0.56 -0.53
C ARG A 47 -9.83 -0.22 0.75
N TYR A 48 -8.56 0.19 0.66
CA TYR A 48 -7.79 0.62 1.83
C TYR A 48 -8.29 1.95 2.41
N PHE A 49 -8.88 2.84 1.59
CA PHE A 49 -9.58 4.03 2.08
C PHE A 49 -10.84 3.68 2.89
N GLU A 50 -11.65 2.73 2.41
CA GLU A 50 -12.81 2.21 3.16
C GLU A 50 -12.38 1.53 4.47
N ASP A 51 -11.31 0.72 4.44
CA ASP A 51 -10.73 0.12 5.65
C ASP A 51 -10.27 1.19 6.65
N ALA A 52 -9.59 2.23 6.16
CA ALA A 52 -9.12 3.32 7.03
C ALA A 52 -10.29 4.01 7.75
N LYS A 53 -11.39 4.30 7.04
CA LYS A 53 -12.62 4.84 7.64
C LYS A 53 -13.23 3.87 8.65
N TYR A 54 -13.36 2.60 8.29
CA TYR A 54 -13.91 1.56 9.16
C TYR A 54 -13.15 1.46 10.50
N TYR A 55 -11.81 1.40 10.47
CA TYR A 55 -11.01 1.33 11.69
C TYR A 55 -10.99 2.66 12.46
N PHE A 56 -11.11 3.80 11.76
CA PHE A 56 -11.21 5.11 12.41
C PHE A 56 -12.45 5.21 13.28
N GLU A 57 -13.63 4.85 12.74
CA GLU A 57 -14.91 4.88 13.46
C GLU A 57 -14.89 3.99 14.72
N ARG A 58 -14.09 2.92 14.69
CA ARG A 58 -13.89 1.98 15.79
C ARG A 58 -12.83 2.42 16.80
N LYS A 59 -12.22 3.59 16.61
CA LYS A 59 -11.10 4.13 17.41
C LYS A 59 -9.84 3.25 17.36
N GLU A 60 -9.71 2.41 16.33
CA GLU A 60 -8.53 1.59 16.06
C GLU A 60 -7.52 2.41 15.22
N TYR A 61 -7.07 3.54 15.77
CA TYR A 61 -6.37 4.57 15.01
C TYR A 61 -5.04 4.12 14.39
N GLU A 62 -4.30 3.22 15.06
CA GLU A 62 -3.07 2.66 14.50
C GLU A 62 -3.34 1.87 13.20
N VAL A 63 -4.45 1.12 13.15
CA VAL A 63 -4.82 0.33 11.97
C VAL A 63 -5.36 1.25 10.89
N SER A 64 -6.19 2.23 11.27
CA SER A 64 -6.68 3.26 10.35
C SER A 64 -5.53 4.00 9.66
N LEU A 65 -4.53 4.43 10.44
CA LEU A 65 -3.37 5.14 9.93
C LEU A 65 -2.55 4.28 8.96
N VAL A 66 -2.31 3.01 9.28
CA VAL A 66 -1.59 2.09 8.40
C VAL A 66 -2.38 1.85 7.09
N SER A 67 -3.70 1.72 7.17
CA SER A 67 -4.55 1.53 5.99
C SER A 67 -4.53 2.75 5.06
N ILE A 68 -4.66 3.98 5.61
CA ILE A 68 -4.64 5.18 4.77
C ILE A 68 -3.26 5.42 4.16
N SER A 69 -2.16 5.19 4.90
CA SER A 69 -0.81 5.31 4.33
C SER A 69 -0.56 4.32 3.18
N TYR A 70 -1.16 3.13 3.22
CA TYR A 70 -1.07 2.19 2.09
C TYR A 70 -1.91 2.66 0.88
N CYS A 71 -3.13 3.17 1.11
CA CYS A 71 -3.94 3.80 0.07
C CYS A 71 -3.16 4.92 -0.64
N GLU A 72 -2.61 5.86 0.13
CA GLU A 72 -1.87 7.01 -0.39
C GLU A 72 -0.62 6.57 -1.15
N GLY A 73 0.13 5.60 -0.62
CA GLY A 73 1.31 5.05 -1.29
C GLY A 73 1.01 4.39 -2.65
N LEU A 74 -0.14 3.73 -2.80
CA LEU A 74 -0.57 3.20 -4.10
C LEU A 74 -0.88 4.31 -5.10
N LEU A 75 -1.59 5.36 -4.67
CA LEU A 75 -1.94 6.50 -5.52
C LEU A 75 -0.70 7.30 -5.94
N ASP A 76 0.21 7.55 -4.99
CA ASP A 76 1.48 8.22 -5.26
C ASP A 76 2.34 7.44 -6.26
N ALA A 77 2.37 6.11 -6.17
CA ALA A 77 3.09 5.28 -7.14
C ALA A 77 2.51 5.42 -8.56
N LEU A 78 1.18 5.46 -8.72
CA LEU A 78 0.54 5.71 -10.02
C LEU A 78 0.91 7.09 -10.57
N ARG A 79 0.92 8.12 -9.71
CA ARG A 79 1.32 9.49 -10.08
C ARG A 79 2.79 9.57 -10.49
N MET A 80 3.70 8.94 -9.74
CA MET A 80 5.13 8.88 -10.07
C MET A 80 5.39 8.27 -11.45
N LEU A 81 4.56 7.29 -11.83
CA LEU A 81 4.62 6.63 -13.13
C LEU A 81 3.85 7.37 -14.24
N LYS A 82 3.24 8.53 -13.94
CA LYS A 82 2.38 9.32 -14.84
C LYS A 82 1.18 8.52 -15.37
N LEU A 83 0.62 7.66 -14.55
CA LEU A 83 -0.55 6.83 -14.86
C LEU A 83 -1.85 7.38 -14.26
N ALA A 84 -1.75 8.38 -13.37
CA ALA A 84 -2.86 9.09 -12.76
C ALA A 84 -2.47 10.55 -12.44
N GLU A 85 -3.45 11.46 -12.43
CA GLU A 85 -3.28 12.88 -12.13
C GLU A 85 -4.25 13.27 -10.99
N PHE A 86 -3.71 13.85 -9.92
CA PHE A 86 -4.47 14.35 -8.77
C PHE A 86 -3.57 15.22 -7.86
N GLU A 87 -4.21 15.95 -6.95
CA GLU A 87 -3.59 16.76 -5.90
C GLU A 87 -4.04 16.27 -4.51
N TRP A 88 -3.22 16.51 -3.48
CA TRP A 88 -3.48 16.14 -2.08
C TRP A 88 -4.15 17.27 -1.32
#